data_AF-A0A4P9Z9Z0-F1
#
_entry.id   AF-A0A4P9Z9Z0-F1
#
_cell.length_a   1.000
_cell.length_b   1.000
_cell.length_c   1.000
_cell.angle_alpha   90.00
_cell.angle_beta   90.00
_cell.angle_gamma   90.00
#
_symmetry.space_group_name_H-M   'P 1'
#
loop_
_entity.id
_entity.type
_entity.pdbx_description
1 polymer ?
#
loop_
_entity_poly.entity_id
_entity_poly.type
_entity_poly.pdbx_seq_one_letter_code
_entity_poly.pdbx_strand_id
1 'polypeptide(L)'
;ERKGNKLKDFVVMTGPLGVSDLFVFKQSEGSGNISMRIGKMPRGPSLQFRVNTYSLIKDVRRIMKRPKSVGRDSMAFNTPPLLVMNGFSKVGEMENHEKFLVTVFQNLFSSIQPHATKVNTIRRVLLINRNPDGNIDIRHYAIDTKLVEHNRNIKKLVEMNHNPHKKLPNLGTHADISDLVLDLYSVGGLTSDSEVEDDAVVDIRNDQVKHIRRKVAADLSYTRKRAVKLQELGPRLNMTLIKIEE
;
A
#
# COMPACT_ATOMS: atom_id res chain seq x y z
N GLU A 1 0.71 -6.06 30.47
CA GLU A 1 1.90 -5.21 30.28
C GLU A 1 2.15 -4.42 31.56
N ARG A 2 3.37 -4.48 32.14
CA ARG A 2 3.72 -3.68 33.33
C ARG A 2 3.93 -2.23 32.89
N LYS A 3 3.32 -1.27 33.62
CA LYS A 3 3.31 0.17 33.27
C LYS A 3 4.66 0.89 33.38
N GLY A 4 5.68 0.25 33.94
CA GLY A 4 7.01 0.83 34.10
C GLY A 4 8.08 -0.22 33.96
N ASN A 5 8.88 -0.12 32.91
CA ASN A 5 10.08 -0.90 32.71
C ASN A 5 11.14 0.01 32.07
N LYS A 6 12.41 -0.14 32.44
CA LYS A 6 13.46 0.70 31.87
C LYS A 6 13.82 0.19 30.48
N LEU A 7 14.32 1.09 29.63
CA LEU A 7 14.77 0.71 28.28
C LEU A 7 15.81 -0.42 28.31
N LYS A 8 16.69 -0.42 29.32
CA LYS A 8 17.71 -1.47 29.51
C LYS A 8 17.09 -2.86 29.65
N ASP A 9 15.96 -2.96 30.34
CA ASP A 9 15.28 -4.25 30.57
C ASP A 9 14.69 -4.79 29.26
N PHE A 10 14.18 -3.92 28.38
CA PHE A 10 13.73 -4.31 27.05
C PHE A 10 14.88 -4.79 26.15
N VAL A 11 16.05 -4.13 26.24
CA VAL A 11 17.24 -4.53 25.47
C VAL A 11 17.78 -5.89 25.93
N VAL A 12 17.72 -6.20 27.23
CA VAL A 12 18.12 -7.53 27.73
C VAL A 12 17.15 -8.61 27.28
N MET A 13 15.86 -8.29 27.19
CA MET A 13 14.81 -9.25 26.80
C MET A 13 14.72 -9.47 25.28
N THR A 14 15.27 -8.59 24.43
CA THR A 14 15.20 -8.77 22.96
C THR A 14 15.96 -9.98 22.46
N GLY A 15 17.08 -10.34 23.12
CA GLY A 15 17.88 -11.53 22.81
C GLY A 15 17.07 -12.84 22.86
N PRO A 16 16.51 -13.23 24.03
CA PRO A 16 15.73 -14.46 24.16
C PRO A 16 14.41 -14.44 23.38
N LEU A 17 13.82 -13.25 23.12
CA LEU A 17 12.59 -13.12 22.34
C LEU A 17 12.81 -13.14 20.83
N GLY A 18 14.06 -13.07 20.36
CA GLY A 18 14.39 -13.03 18.93
C GLY A 18 13.90 -11.78 18.22
N VAL A 19 13.81 -10.64 18.92
CA VAL A 19 13.36 -9.36 18.35
C VAL A 19 14.53 -8.66 17.69
N SER A 20 14.44 -8.38 16.38
CA SER A 20 15.50 -7.72 15.60
C SER A 20 15.53 -6.21 15.78
N ASP A 21 14.36 -5.56 15.84
CA ASP A 21 14.24 -4.11 15.79
C ASP A 21 13.33 -3.59 16.89
N LEU A 22 13.74 -2.49 17.53
CA LEU A 22 13.01 -1.84 18.61
C LEU A 22 12.65 -0.41 18.22
N PHE A 23 11.36 -0.09 18.32
CA PHE A 23 10.84 1.27 18.17
C PHE A 23 10.57 1.88 19.53
N VAL A 24 11.19 3.02 19.82
CA VAL A 24 11.06 3.74 21.09
C VAL A 24 10.56 5.14 20.83
N PHE A 25 9.41 5.48 21.38
CA PHE A 25 8.91 6.85 21.40
C PHE A 25 9.27 7.50 22.72
N LYS A 26 9.88 8.68 22.65
CA LYS A 26 10.17 9.53 23.81
C LYS A 26 9.50 10.88 23.63
N GLN A 27 8.91 11.39 24.68
CA GLN A 27 8.43 12.76 24.75
C GLN A 27 9.38 13.53 25.67
N SER A 28 9.88 14.68 25.21
CA SER A 28 10.69 15.57 26.04
C SER A 28 9.78 16.35 26.98
N GLU A 29 10.00 16.24 28.29
CA GLU A 29 9.19 16.92 29.31
C GLU A 29 9.23 18.45 29.19
N GLY A 30 10.38 19.02 28.81
CA GLY A 30 10.56 20.47 28.76
C GLY A 30 9.98 21.15 27.51
N SER A 31 9.90 20.45 26.38
CA SER A 31 9.49 21.06 25.10
C SER A 31 8.27 20.40 24.46
N GLY A 32 7.74 19.32 25.05
CA GLY A 32 6.66 18.52 24.47
C GLY A 32 7.03 17.82 23.16
N ASN A 33 8.26 17.99 22.66
CA ASN A 33 8.69 17.41 21.39
C ASN A 33 8.74 15.88 21.50
N ILE A 34 8.15 15.21 20.50
CA ILE A 34 8.16 13.76 20.38
C ILE A 34 9.34 13.37 19.49
N SER A 35 10.17 12.45 19.98
CA SER A 35 11.21 11.81 19.19
C SER A 35 10.94 10.31 19.10
N MET A 36 11.23 9.73 17.94
CA MET A 36 11.17 8.30 17.69
C MET A 36 12.59 7.80 17.48
N ARG A 37 12.98 6.73 18.18
CA ARG A 37 14.24 6.03 17.96
C ARG A 37 13.96 4.63 17.41
N ILE A 38 14.63 4.28 16.32
CA ILE A 38 14.63 2.93 15.74
C ILE A 38 16.01 2.34 16.02
N GLY A 39 16.10 1.27 16.78
CA GLY A 39 17.38 0.61 17.09
C GLY A 39 17.38 -0.85 16.68
N LYS A 40 18.48 -1.29 16.07
CA LYS A 40 18.71 -2.70 15.77
C LYS A 40 19.30 -3.40 16.99
N MET A 41 18.69 -4.50 17.44
CA MET A 41 19.07 -5.26 18.62
C MET A 41 19.81 -6.55 18.22
N PRO A 42 20.66 -7.15 19.08
CA PRO A 42 21.06 -6.72 20.43
C PRO A 42 22.23 -5.70 20.46
N ARG A 43 23.02 -5.63 19.39
CA ARG A 43 24.03 -4.59 19.14
C ARG A 43 23.83 -4.07 17.73
N GLY A 44 23.49 -2.80 17.63
CA GLY A 44 23.31 -2.19 16.33
C GLY A 44 22.95 -0.72 16.43
N PRO A 45 23.20 0.00 15.32
CA PRO A 45 22.97 1.42 15.24
C PRO A 45 21.52 1.79 15.49
N SER A 46 21.31 2.97 16.05
CA SER A 46 20.00 3.55 16.27
C SER A 46 19.82 4.88 15.55
N LEU A 47 18.69 5.00 14.84
CA LEU A 47 18.26 6.23 14.17
C LEU A 47 17.35 7.00 15.10
N GLN A 48 17.68 8.26 15.37
CA GLN A 48 16.79 9.17 16.09
C GLN A 48 16.13 10.15 15.13
N PHE A 49 14.80 10.08 15.09
CA PHE A 49 13.93 10.97 14.38
C PHE A 49 13.21 11.93 15.34
N ARG A 50 12.98 13.16 14.91
CA ARG A 50 12.00 14.06 15.51
C ARG A 50 10.71 13.98 14.73
N VAL A 51 9.59 13.80 15.42
CA VAL A 51 8.27 13.84 14.80
C VAL A 51 7.85 15.30 14.70
N ASN A 52 7.64 15.78 13.48
CA ASN A 52 7.19 17.14 13.21
C ASN A 52 5.67 17.21 13.32
N THR A 53 4.99 16.35 12.55
CA THR A 53 3.53 16.27 12.52
C THR A 53 3.10 14.80 12.51
N TYR A 54 1.99 14.52 13.18
CA TYR A 54 1.39 13.19 13.21
C TYR A 54 -0.13 13.31 13.06
N SER A 55 -0.75 12.27 12.52
CA SER A 55 -2.20 12.16 12.43
C SER A 55 -2.66 10.78 12.85
N LEU A 56 -3.73 10.71 13.64
CA LEU A 56 -4.27 9.44 14.10
C LEU A 56 -5.10 8.78 12.98
N ILE A 57 -5.14 7.44 13.00
CA ILE A 57 -5.97 6.66 12.07
C ILE A 57 -7.45 7.06 12.18
N LYS A 58 -7.92 7.43 13.38
CA LYS A 58 -9.30 7.85 13.62
C LYS A 58 -9.67 9.10 12.82
N ASP A 59 -8.76 10.07 12.75
CA ASP A 59 -8.99 11.34 12.06
C ASP A 59 -8.90 11.16 10.55
N VAL A 60 -7.91 10.38 10.08
CA VAL A 60 -7.79 9.98 8.67
C VAL A 60 -9.06 9.27 8.20
N ARG A 61 -9.57 8.30 8.98
CA ARG A 61 -10.81 7.59 8.66
C ARG A 61 -12.04 8.50 8.58
N ARG A 62 -12.09 9.57 9.38
CA ARG A 62 -13.18 10.56 9.36
C ARG A 62 -13.17 11.42 8.11
N ILE A 63 -11.98 11.78 7.61
CA ILE A 63 -11.81 12.62 6.43
C ILE A 63 -12.11 11.84 5.14
N MET A 64 -11.91 10.52 5.14
CA MET A 64 -12.12 9.69 3.95
C MET A 64 -13.61 9.49 3.65
N LYS A 65 -14.04 9.84 2.42
CA LYS A 65 -15.42 9.63 1.92
C LYS A 65 -15.89 8.18 1.99
N ARG A 66 -14.98 7.20 1.79
CA ARG A 66 -15.29 5.76 1.79
C ARG A 66 -14.21 4.97 2.53
N PRO A 67 -14.21 4.96 3.88
CA PRO A 67 -13.19 4.25 4.65
C PRO A 67 -13.41 2.73 4.56
N LYS A 68 -12.34 1.97 4.29
CA LYS A 68 -12.35 0.51 4.44
C LYS A 68 -12.33 0.23 5.93
N SER A 69 -13.36 -0.45 6.42
CA SER A 69 -13.37 -0.99 7.78
C SER A 69 -12.41 -2.17 7.82
N VAL A 70 -11.12 -1.86 7.93
CA VAL A 70 -10.11 -2.88 8.15
C VAL A 70 -10.14 -3.19 9.65
N GLY A 71 -10.83 -4.27 10.00
CA GLY A 71 -10.81 -4.85 11.35
C GLY A 71 -9.44 -5.41 11.68
N ARG A 72 -9.12 -5.49 12.98
CA ARG A 72 -7.83 -6.02 13.48
C ARG A 72 -7.53 -7.44 12.99
N ASP A 73 -8.56 -8.21 12.67
CA ASP A 73 -8.48 -9.61 12.23
C ASP A 73 -8.55 -9.78 10.71
N SER A 74 -8.41 -8.70 9.95
CA SER A 74 -8.41 -8.80 8.49
C SER A 74 -7.14 -9.48 8.00
N MET A 75 -7.28 -10.41 7.07
CA MET A 75 -6.18 -11.12 6.38
C MET A 75 -5.13 -10.17 5.77
N ALA A 76 -5.45 -8.87 5.61
CA ALA A 76 -4.50 -7.84 5.21
C ALA A 76 -3.35 -7.68 6.22
N PHE A 77 -3.58 -7.84 7.53
CA PHE A 77 -2.55 -7.67 8.56
C PHE A 77 -1.61 -8.87 8.70
N ASN A 78 -2.03 -10.06 8.28
CA ASN A 78 -1.21 -11.27 8.31
C ASN A 78 -0.12 -11.27 7.23
N THR A 79 -0.35 -10.59 6.11
CA THR A 79 0.62 -10.47 5.03
C THR A 79 1.54 -9.26 5.25
N PRO A 80 2.87 -9.38 5.09
CA PRO A 80 3.78 -8.24 5.23
C PRO A 80 3.48 -7.14 4.20
N PRO A 81 3.69 -5.85 4.53
CA PRO A 81 3.54 -4.77 3.58
C PRO A 81 4.72 -4.71 2.61
N LEU A 82 4.48 -4.22 1.39
CA LEU A 82 5.55 -3.82 0.47
C LEU A 82 6.14 -2.49 0.91
N LEU A 83 7.46 -2.36 0.86
CA LEU A 83 8.15 -1.10 1.06
C LEU A 83 8.35 -0.40 -0.28
N VAL A 84 7.83 0.83 -0.42
CA VAL A 84 8.09 1.72 -1.54
C VAL A 84 8.78 2.96 -1.00
N MET A 85 9.95 3.24 -1.55
CA MET A 85 10.78 4.38 -1.18
C MET A 85 10.79 5.36 -2.35
N ASN A 86 10.25 6.55 -2.14
CA ASN A 86 10.18 7.61 -3.13
C ASN A 86 11.02 8.82 -2.69
N GLY A 87 11.69 9.46 -3.64
CA GLY A 87 12.55 10.63 -3.36
C GLY A 87 13.93 10.29 -2.78
N PHE A 88 14.33 9.02 -2.82
CA PHE A 88 15.71 8.62 -2.54
C PHE A 88 16.52 8.67 -3.82
N SER A 89 17.60 9.47 -3.82
CA SER A 89 18.49 9.61 -4.97
C SER A 89 19.11 8.25 -5.35
N LYS A 90 19.52 8.12 -6.62
CA LYS A 90 20.21 6.91 -7.08
C LYS A 90 21.51 6.71 -6.28
N VAL A 91 21.81 5.46 -5.96
CA VAL A 91 22.89 4.97 -5.06
C VAL A 91 24.29 5.59 -5.32
N GLY A 92 24.51 6.21 -6.50
CA GLY A 92 25.75 6.90 -6.87
C GLY A 92 26.00 8.27 -6.20
N GLU A 93 24.96 9.06 -5.91
CA GLU A 93 25.08 10.43 -5.37
C GLU A 93 24.55 10.58 -3.93
N MET A 94 24.11 9.49 -3.32
CA MET A 94 23.53 9.54 -1.98
C MET A 94 24.58 9.83 -0.91
N GLU A 95 24.26 10.75 -0.01
CA GLU A 95 25.01 10.94 1.23
C GLU A 95 24.99 9.64 2.06
N ASN A 96 26.09 9.35 2.77
CA ASN A 96 26.25 8.08 3.50
C ASN A 96 25.12 7.81 4.51
N HIS A 97 24.54 8.87 5.10
CA HIS A 97 23.45 8.75 6.05
C HIS A 97 22.14 8.29 5.39
N GLU A 98 21.91 8.59 4.11
CA GLU A 98 20.72 8.17 3.38
C GLU A 98 20.79 6.71 2.97
N LYS A 99 21.96 6.25 2.49
CA LYS A 99 22.22 4.84 2.20
C LYS A 99 21.95 3.99 3.44
N PHE A 100 22.39 4.47 4.59
CA PHE A 100 22.17 3.82 5.86
C PHE A 100 20.68 3.78 6.23
N LEU A 101 19.96 4.90 6.10
CA LEU A 101 18.52 4.96 6.36
C LEU A 101 17.73 4.01 5.46
N VAL A 102 18.03 3.96 4.16
CA VAL A 102 17.45 3.01 3.21
C VAL A 102 17.71 1.56 3.64
N THR A 103 18.94 1.25 4.02
CA THR A 103 19.33 -0.09 4.48
C THR A 103 18.58 -0.50 5.74
N VAL A 104 18.38 0.41 6.70
CA VAL A 104 17.59 0.13 7.92
C VAL A 104 16.13 -0.13 7.54
N PHE A 105 15.52 0.71 6.70
CA PHE A 105 14.12 0.49 6.28
C PHE A 105 13.92 -0.77 5.46
N GLN A 106 14.88 -1.13 4.60
CA GLN A 106 14.86 -2.40 3.87
C GLN A 106 14.95 -3.60 4.82
N ASN A 107 15.78 -3.52 5.86
CA ASN A 107 15.95 -4.61 6.84
C ASN A 107 14.76 -4.75 7.80
N LEU A 108 13.97 -3.69 8.01
CA LEU A 108 12.74 -3.74 8.82
C LEU A 108 11.65 -4.65 8.21
N PHE A 109 11.73 -4.90 6.90
CA PHE A 109 10.79 -5.77 6.19
C PHE A 109 11.54 -6.95 5.59
N SER A 110 10.84 -8.07 5.43
CA SER A 110 11.42 -9.22 4.73
C SER A 110 11.80 -8.82 3.30
N SER A 111 13.01 -9.15 2.87
CA SER A 111 13.45 -8.93 1.49
C SER A 111 12.49 -9.63 0.52
N ILE A 112 11.96 -8.88 -0.44
CA ILE A 112 10.99 -9.38 -1.42
C ILE A 112 11.75 -9.78 -2.68
N GLN A 113 11.66 -11.05 -3.04
CA GLN A 113 12.17 -11.55 -4.32
C GLN A 113 11.04 -11.49 -5.37
N PRO A 114 11.20 -10.73 -6.47
CA PRO A 114 10.16 -10.57 -7.48
C PRO A 114 9.69 -11.90 -8.10
N HIS A 115 10.59 -12.88 -8.19
CA HIS A 115 10.32 -14.17 -8.81
C HIS A 115 9.52 -15.15 -7.93
N ALA A 116 9.65 -15.06 -6.60
CA ALA A 116 9.03 -16.00 -5.68
C ALA A 116 7.71 -15.49 -5.09
N THR A 117 7.49 -14.17 -5.11
CA THR A 117 6.39 -13.53 -4.39
C THR A 117 5.11 -13.54 -5.23
N LYS A 118 4.04 -14.13 -4.71
CA LYS A 118 2.73 -14.14 -5.39
C LYS A 118 2.09 -12.76 -5.30
N VAL A 119 1.70 -12.18 -6.44
CA VAL A 119 1.04 -10.86 -6.49
C VAL A 119 -0.26 -10.80 -5.67
N ASN A 120 -0.95 -11.93 -5.51
CA ASN A 120 -2.20 -12.00 -4.73
C ASN A 120 -2.01 -11.85 -3.21
N THR A 121 -0.79 -12.06 -2.68
CA THR A 121 -0.52 -11.85 -1.24
C THR A 121 -0.20 -10.40 -0.91
N ILE A 122 0.05 -9.57 -1.93
CA ILE A 122 0.35 -8.16 -1.76
C ILE A 122 -0.95 -7.39 -1.56
N ARG A 123 -1.20 -6.96 -0.32
CA ARG A 123 -2.41 -6.23 0.07
C ARG A 123 -2.13 -4.88 0.73
N ARG A 124 -0.88 -4.63 1.12
CA ARG A 124 -0.46 -3.43 1.84
C ARG A 124 0.84 -2.89 1.27
N VAL A 125 0.97 -1.57 1.27
CA VAL A 125 2.17 -0.86 0.87
C VAL A 125 2.46 0.26 1.87
N LEU A 126 3.69 0.29 2.36
CA LEU A 126 4.26 1.37 3.12
C LEU A 126 5.04 2.26 2.15
N LEU A 127 4.57 3.49 1.99
CA LEU A 127 5.24 4.53 1.22
C LEU A 127 6.07 5.38 2.18
N ILE A 128 7.36 5.44 1.92
CA ILE A 128 8.29 6.38 2.54
C ILE A 128 8.63 7.41 1.46
N ASN A 129 8.20 8.65 1.66
CA ASN A 129 8.45 9.74 0.75
C ASN A 129 9.44 10.72 1.39
N ARG A 130 10.52 11.03 0.67
CA ARG A 130 11.47 12.06 1.06
C ARG A 130 11.16 13.34 0.29
N ASN A 131 10.85 14.41 1.01
CA ASN A 131 10.70 15.73 0.44
C ASN A 131 12.08 16.38 0.25
N PRO A 132 12.24 17.31 -0.71
CA PRO A 132 13.50 18.03 -0.92
C PRO A 132 13.96 18.80 0.34
N ASP A 133 13.04 19.14 1.24
CA ASP A 133 13.32 19.79 2.52
C ASP A 133 14.01 18.88 3.56
N GLY A 134 14.30 17.62 3.22
CA GLY A 134 14.88 16.62 4.15
C GLY A 134 13.87 15.98 5.10
N ASN A 135 12.59 16.36 5.01
CA ASN A 135 11.50 15.74 5.76
C ASN A 135 11.12 14.38 5.14
N ILE A 136 10.85 13.41 6.01
CA ILE A 136 10.43 12.06 5.64
C ILE A 136 8.96 11.88 6.03
N ASP A 137 8.13 11.63 5.04
CA ASP A 137 6.72 11.31 5.20
C ASP A 137 6.50 9.80 5.10
N ILE A 138 5.94 9.21 6.15
CA ILE A 138 5.54 7.80 6.17
C ILE A 138 4.03 7.72 6.02
N ARG A 139 3.58 6.98 5.00
CA ARG A 139 2.17 6.73 4.70
C ARG A 139 1.94 5.26 4.43
N HIS A 140 0.86 4.71 4.97
CA HIS A 140 0.52 3.29 4.81
C HIS A 140 -0.81 3.15 4.09
N TYR A 141 -0.76 2.50 2.92
CA TYR A 141 -1.89 2.26 2.05
C TYR A 141 -2.22 0.77 1.98
N ALA A 142 -3.51 0.46 1.94
CA ALA A 142 -4.04 -0.82 1.49
C ALA A 142 -4.22 -0.78 -0.04
N ILE A 143 -3.86 -1.89 -0.69
CA ILE A 143 -4.02 -2.10 -2.11
C ILE A 143 -5.39 -2.76 -2.35
N ASP A 144 -6.22 -2.13 -3.17
CA ASP A 144 -7.49 -2.66 -3.67
C ASP A 144 -7.36 -2.94 -5.17
N THR A 145 -7.18 -4.21 -5.53
CA THR A 145 -7.13 -4.59 -6.95
C THR A 145 -8.54 -4.83 -7.45
N LYS A 146 -8.96 -4.06 -8.46
CA LYS A 146 -10.19 -4.31 -9.20
C LYS A 146 -9.83 -4.90 -10.55
N LEU A 147 -10.50 -5.96 -10.96
CA LEU A 147 -10.36 -6.48 -12.32
C LEU A 147 -10.90 -5.40 -13.28
N VAL A 148 -10.09 -4.98 -14.24
CA VAL A 148 -10.56 -4.11 -15.32
C VAL A 148 -11.13 -5.05 -16.37
N GLU A 149 -12.44 -5.19 -16.36
CA GLU A 149 -13.15 -5.78 -17.49
C GLU A 149 -13.26 -4.73 -18.58
N HIS A 150 -12.94 -5.14 -19.81
CA HIS A 150 -12.73 -4.24 -20.95
C HIS A 150 -13.98 -3.45 -21.40
N ASN A 151 -15.13 -3.61 -20.72
CA ASN A 151 -16.27 -2.70 -20.87
C ASN A 151 -17.20 -2.70 -19.63
N ARG A 152 -17.56 -1.51 -19.12
CA ARG A 152 -18.50 -1.29 -18.00
C ARG A 152 -19.93 -1.76 -18.31
N ASN A 153 -20.35 -1.70 -19.57
CA ASN A 153 -21.65 -2.15 -20.06
C ASN A 153 -21.75 -3.67 -19.97
N ILE A 154 -20.70 -4.38 -20.39
CA ILE A 154 -20.60 -5.84 -20.24
C ILE A 154 -20.62 -6.22 -18.76
N LYS A 155 -19.90 -5.49 -17.90
CA LYS A 155 -19.94 -5.73 -16.44
C LYS A 155 -21.34 -5.59 -15.86
N LYS A 156 -22.11 -4.56 -16.24
CA LYS A 156 -23.50 -4.40 -15.79
C LYS A 156 -24.35 -5.59 -16.24
N LEU A 157 -24.19 -6.05 -17.49
CA LEU A 157 -24.89 -7.23 -18.01
C LEU A 157 -24.50 -8.53 -17.29
N VAL A 158 -23.22 -8.72 -16.96
CA VAL A 158 -22.75 -9.87 -16.17
C VAL A 158 -23.26 -9.81 -14.73
N GLU A 159 -23.22 -8.64 -14.09
CA GLU A 159 -23.77 -8.45 -12.76
C GLU A 159 -25.28 -8.69 -12.70
N MET A 160 -26.00 -8.47 -13.80
CA MET A 160 -27.42 -8.78 -13.93
C MET A 160 -27.69 -10.28 -14.00
N ASN A 161 -26.89 -11.03 -14.76
CA ASN A 161 -26.97 -12.50 -14.76
C ASN A 161 -26.79 -13.08 -13.34
N HIS A 162 -26.00 -12.39 -12.50
CA HIS A 162 -25.82 -12.76 -11.10
C HIS A 162 -26.84 -12.13 -10.14
N ASN A 163 -27.54 -11.05 -10.50
CA ASN A 163 -28.53 -10.36 -9.66
C ASN A 163 -29.70 -9.80 -10.51
N PRO A 164 -30.86 -10.47 -10.55
CA PRO A 164 -31.98 -10.11 -11.43
C PRO A 164 -32.70 -8.82 -11.05
N HIS A 165 -32.45 -8.25 -9.87
CA HIS A 165 -33.10 -7.03 -9.38
C HIS A 165 -32.39 -5.72 -9.75
N LYS A 166 -31.26 -5.77 -10.46
CA LYS A 166 -30.54 -4.54 -10.87
C LYS A 166 -31.16 -3.93 -12.13
N LYS A 167 -31.27 -2.59 -12.13
CA LYS A 167 -31.86 -1.80 -13.23
C LYS A 167 -31.06 -1.96 -14.53
N LEU A 168 -31.77 -2.25 -15.61
CA LEU A 168 -31.23 -2.38 -16.97
C LEU A 168 -30.52 -1.08 -17.41
N PRO A 169 -29.34 -1.16 -18.06
CA PRO A 169 -28.84 -0.04 -18.85
C PRO A 169 -29.82 0.24 -20.00
N ASN A 170 -30.00 1.52 -20.35
CA ASN A 170 -30.89 1.89 -21.45
C ASN A 170 -30.30 1.40 -22.79
N LEU A 171 -30.86 0.33 -23.35
CA LEU A 171 -30.43 -0.24 -24.63
C LEU A 171 -31.13 0.40 -25.84
N GLY A 172 -32.21 1.16 -25.61
CA GLY A 172 -32.98 1.78 -26.69
C GLY A 172 -32.28 2.93 -27.43
N THR A 173 -31.14 3.39 -26.93
CA THR A 173 -30.34 4.44 -27.58
C THR A 173 -29.39 3.87 -28.64
N HIS A 174 -29.07 2.57 -28.59
CA HIS A 174 -28.06 1.95 -29.47
C HIS A 174 -28.69 1.10 -30.56
N ALA A 175 -28.23 1.31 -31.79
CA ALA A 175 -28.68 0.54 -32.95
C ALA A 175 -27.96 -0.83 -33.07
N ASP A 176 -26.74 -0.96 -32.55
CA ASP A 176 -25.95 -2.19 -32.60
C ASP A 176 -25.26 -2.51 -31.26
N ILE A 177 -25.01 -3.80 -31.02
CA ILE A 177 -24.25 -4.33 -29.87
C ILE A 177 -22.81 -3.82 -29.93
N SER A 178 -22.24 -3.70 -31.13
CA SER A 178 -20.91 -3.15 -31.34
C SER A 178 -20.80 -1.73 -30.77
N ASP A 179 -21.85 -0.94 -30.94
CA ASP A 179 -21.96 0.43 -30.42
C ASP A 179 -21.99 0.43 -28.88
N LEU A 180 -22.73 -0.49 -28.26
CA LEU A 180 -22.71 -0.68 -26.81
C LEU A 180 -21.33 -1.12 -26.28
N VAL A 181 -20.57 -1.88 -27.08
CA VAL A 181 -19.26 -2.43 -26.69
C VAL A 181 -18.12 -1.44 -26.94
N LEU A 182 -18.25 -0.54 -27.93
CA LEU A 182 -17.21 0.40 -28.32
C LEU A 182 -17.44 1.80 -27.76
N ASP A 183 -18.69 2.17 -27.48
CA ASP A 183 -19.02 3.53 -27.07
C ASP A 183 -18.85 3.71 -25.55
N LEU A 184 -17.74 4.32 -25.16
CA LEU A 184 -17.37 4.61 -23.77
C LEU A 184 -18.22 5.75 -23.18
N TYR A 185 -18.88 6.55 -24.03
CA TYR A 185 -19.54 7.82 -23.67
C TYR A 185 -21.07 7.78 -23.69
N SER A 186 -21.67 6.71 -24.19
CA SER A 186 -23.12 6.61 -24.42
C SER A 186 -23.98 6.38 -23.19
N VAL A 187 -23.37 5.98 -22.07
CA VAL A 187 -24.08 5.93 -20.78
C VAL A 187 -24.11 7.34 -20.21
N GLY A 188 -25.10 8.11 -20.67
CA GLY A 188 -25.40 9.45 -20.20
C GLY A 188 -25.32 9.57 -18.68
N GLY A 189 -24.58 10.58 -18.24
CA GLY A 189 -24.76 11.22 -16.95
C GLY A 189 -24.47 10.35 -15.74
N LEU A 190 -23.24 9.82 -15.60
CA LEU A 190 -22.69 9.57 -14.28
C LEU A 190 -21.17 9.74 -14.29
N THR A 191 -20.74 11.00 -14.40
CA THR A 191 -19.46 11.54 -13.94
C THR A 191 -19.33 11.35 -12.42
N SER A 192 -19.43 10.10 -11.94
CA SER A 192 -19.25 9.79 -10.53
C SER A 192 -17.75 9.57 -10.28
N ASP A 193 -17.01 10.68 -10.23
CA ASP A 193 -15.82 10.96 -9.39
C ASP A 193 -14.88 9.77 -9.09
N SER A 194 -14.65 8.90 -10.07
CA SER A 194 -13.88 7.65 -9.94
C SER A 194 -13.31 7.26 -11.31
N GLU A 195 -12.85 8.26 -12.06
CA GLU A 195 -11.93 8.02 -13.15
C GLU A 195 -10.68 7.37 -12.54
N VAL A 196 -10.45 6.11 -12.91
CA VAL A 196 -9.17 5.46 -12.71
C VAL A 196 -8.39 5.88 -13.92
N GLU A 197 -7.49 6.85 -13.76
CA GLU A 197 -6.55 7.25 -14.82
C GLU A 197 -5.87 6.00 -15.38
N ASP A 198 -5.66 5.96 -16.70
CA ASP A 198 -5.06 4.81 -17.40
C ASP A 198 -3.67 4.42 -16.84
N ASP A 199 -3.00 5.34 -16.12
CA ASP A 199 -1.75 5.12 -15.38
C ASP A 199 -1.87 4.12 -14.21
N ALA A 200 -3.07 3.75 -13.78
CA ALA A 200 -3.30 2.82 -12.67
C ALA A 200 -3.62 1.38 -13.11
N VAL A 201 -3.50 1.07 -14.41
CA VAL A 201 -3.78 -0.25 -14.99
C VAL A 201 -2.50 -1.08 -15.09
N VAL A 202 -2.41 -2.16 -14.30
CA VAL A 202 -1.28 -3.09 -14.32
C VAL A 202 -1.67 -4.39 -15.04
N ASP A 203 -0.86 -4.77 -16.03
CA ASP A 203 -0.98 -6.05 -16.73
C ASP A 203 -0.38 -7.18 -15.88
N ILE A 204 -1.25 -8.04 -15.32
CA ILE A 204 -0.79 -9.22 -14.58
C ILE A 204 -0.87 -10.45 -15.49
N ARG A 205 0.29 -11.05 -15.78
CA ARG A 205 0.40 -12.36 -16.43
C ARG A 205 0.01 -13.44 -15.43
N ASN A 206 -1.19 -13.99 -15.54
CA ASN A 206 -1.61 -15.14 -14.73
C ASN A 206 -1.23 -16.44 -15.44
N ASP A 207 -0.16 -17.10 -14.98
CA ASP A 207 0.29 -18.38 -15.57
C ASP A 207 -0.51 -19.60 -15.05
N GLN A 208 -1.58 -19.38 -14.29
CA GLN A 208 -2.34 -20.44 -13.60
C GLN A 208 -3.58 -20.97 -14.35
N VAL A 209 -3.83 -20.55 -15.59
CA VAL A 209 -4.95 -21.07 -16.40
C VAL A 209 -4.41 -22.02 -17.50
N LYS A 210 -3.66 -23.06 -17.12
CA LYS A 210 -3.24 -24.11 -18.08
C LYS A 210 -4.17 -25.32 -18.15
N HIS A 211 -5.21 -25.39 -17.32
CA HIS A 211 -6.18 -26.47 -17.39
C HIS A 211 -7.61 -25.92 -17.30
N ILE A 212 -8.16 -25.48 -18.43
CA ILE A 212 -9.55 -25.72 -18.84
C ILE A 212 -9.66 -25.29 -20.32
N ARG A 213 -9.88 -26.30 -21.17
CA ARG A 213 -10.33 -26.24 -22.57
C ARG A 213 -9.33 -25.76 -23.63
N ARG A 214 -8.71 -26.75 -24.28
CA ARG A 214 -8.10 -26.63 -25.63
C ARG A 214 -9.18 -26.46 -26.70
N LYS A 215 -8.78 -25.74 -27.76
CA LYS A 215 -9.38 -25.59 -29.09
C LYS A 215 -10.47 -24.53 -29.20
N VAL A 216 -10.08 -23.25 -29.35
CA VAL A 216 -10.24 -22.41 -30.56
C VAL A 216 -9.35 -21.16 -30.39
N ALA A 217 -8.59 -20.83 -31.44
CA ALA A 217 -7.85 -19.58 -31.69
C ALA A 217 -6.62 -19.23 -30.83
N ALA A 218 -5.51 -19.02 -31.55
CA ALA A 218 -4.23 -18.51 -31.10
C ALA A 218 -4.28 -16.99 -30.80
N ASP A 219 -3.30 -16.51 -30.03
CA ASP A 219 -2.98 -15.08 -29.77
C ASP A 219 -3.92 -14.24 -28.88
N LEU A 220 -4.34 -14.81 -27.74
CA LEU A 220 -4.76 -13.99 -26.59
C LEU A 220 -3.88 -14.34 -25.40
N SER A 221 -2.80 -13.58 -25.21
CA SER A 221 -2.16 -13.48 -23.89
C SER A 221 -3.26 -13.15 -22.89
N TYR A 222 -3.58 -14.09 -21.99
CA TYR A 222 -4.54 -13.87 -20.89
C TYR A 222 -3.92 -12.95 -19.82
N THR A 223 -3.43 -11.78 -20.24
CA THR A 223 -3.06 -10.66 -19.39
C THR A 223 -4.36 -10.06 -18.87
N ARG A 224 -4.69 -10.35 -17.61
CA ARG A 224 -5.83 -9.71 -16.96
C ARG A 224 -5.36 -8.38 -16.41
N LYS A 225 -5.79 -7.29 -17.06
CA LYS A 225 -5.62 -5.93 -16.56
C LYS A 225 -6.28 -5.79 -15.19
N ARG A 226 -5.53 -5.33 -14.20
CA ARG A 226 -6.06 -4.98 -12.88
C ARG A 226 -5.79 -3.51 -12.61
N ALA A 227 -6.84 -2.80 -12.24
CA ALA A 227 -6.75 -1.45 -11.73
C ALA A 227 -6.35 -1.53 -10.26
N VAL A 228 -5.32 -0.77 -9.89
CA VAL A 228 -4.86 -0.68 -8.50
C VAL A 228 -5.41 0.59 -7.89
N LYS A 229 -6.28 0.45 -6.88
CA LYS A 229 -6.73 1.56 -6.05
C LYS A 229 -6.02 1.52 -4.71
N LEU A 230 -5.38 2.63 -4.34
CA LEU A 230 -4.77 2.78 -3.02
C LEU A 230 -5.76 3.39 -2.05
N GLN A 231 -5.73 2.90 -0.82
CA GLN A 231 -6.56 3.42 0.25
C GLN A 231 -5.78 3.57 1.54
N GLU A 232 -5.85 4.73 2.18
CA GLU A 232 -5.13 4.96 3.44
C GLU A 232 -5.63 4.03 4.56
N LEU A 233 -4.67 3.38 5.21
CA LEU A 233 -4.91 2.40 6.27
C LEU A 233 -4.29 2.85 7.61
N GLY A 234 -3.10 3.45 7.55
CA GLY A 234 -2.32 3.81 8.73
C GLY A 234 -2.33 5.31 9.07
N PRO A 235 -1.64 5.69 10.15
CA PRO A 235 -1.43 7.08 10.51
C PRO A 235 -0.54 7.78 9.46
N ARG A 236 -0.62 9.12 9.42
CA ARG A 236 0.30 9.96 8.65
C ARG A 236 1.35 10.49 9.62
N LEU A 237 2.61 10.40 9.23
CA LEU A 237 3.73 10.79 10.08
C LEU A 237 4.76 11.55 9.24
N ASN A 238 5.12 12.75 9.68
CA ASN A 238 6.22 13.52 9.11
C ASN A 238 7.34 13.61 10.15
N MET A 239 8.55 13.28 9.73
CA MET A 239 9.71 13.23 10.60
C MET A 239 10.96 13.83 9.98
N THR A 240 11.84 14.30 10.84
CA THR A 240 13.20 14.74 10.51
C THR A 240 14.22 13.83 11.16
N LEU A 241 15.25 13.45 10.40
CA LEU A 241 16.40 12.73 10.95
C LEU A 241 17.25 13.72 11.77
N ILE A 242 17.48 13.42 13.05
CA ILE A 242 18.33 14.26 13.91
C ILE A 242 19.75 13.69 13.98
N LYS A 243 19.85 12.42 14.33
CA LYS A 243 21.14 11.78 14.59
C LYS A 243 21.09 10.28 14.36
N ILE A 244 22.27 9.75 14.08
CA ILE A 244 22.56 8.34 13.97
C ILE A 244 23.52 8.03 15.12
N GLU A 245 23.15 7.08 15.97
CA GLU A 245 23.96 6.58 17.08
C GLU A 245 24.37 5.14 16.77
N GLU A 246 25.53 4.71 17.29
CA GLU A 246 26.01 3.32 17.21
C GLU A 246 25.63 2.51 18.45
#